data_AF-A0A411YC61-F1
#
_entry.id   AF-A0A411YC61-F1
#
_cell.length_a   1.000
_cell.length_b   1.000
_cell.length_c   1.000
_cell.angle_alpha   90.00
_cell.angle_beta   90.00
_cell.angle_gamma   90.00
#
_symmetry.space_group_name_H-M   'P 1'
#
loop_
_entity.id
_entity.type
_entity.pdbx_description
1 polymer ?
#
loop_
_entity_poly.entity_id
_entity_poly.type
_entity_poly.pdbx_seq_one_letter_code
_entity_poly.pdbx_strand_id
1 'polypeptide(L)'
;MLRGSASSLRRPRVRGLRASRFEVVDVDDLERFDDEYPGRDEVARAAFDRCAAAFEAYVGASPARSALDVWFDHPDERAWADGDRRLVCAASAEEGEALGGSVADEGP
;
A
#
# COMPACT_ATOMS: atom_id res chain seq x y z
N MET A 1 35.79 -30.51 -18.48
CA MET A 1 35.34 -29.49 -17.52
C MET A 1 34.50 -28.46 -18.29
N LEU A 2 33.18 -28.55 -18.23
CA LEU A 2 32.27 -27.67 -18.98
C LEU A 2 31.93 -26.45 -18.11
N ARG A 3 32.29 -25.24 -18.58
CA ARG A 3 31.89 -23.98 -17.96
C ARG A 3 30.39 -23.78 -18.18
N GLY A 4 29.60 -23.80 -17.11
CA GLY A 4 28.19 -23.41 -17.14
C GLY A 4 28.09 -21.88 -17.21
N SER A 5 27.64 -21.34 -18.34
CA SER A 5 27.21 -19.95 -18.43
C SER A 5 25.88 -19.80 -17.69
N ALA A 6 25.88 -19.07 -16.58
CA ALA A 6 24.65 -18.63 -15.94
C ALA A 6 23.96 -17.60 -16.87
N SER A 7 22.88 -18.03 -17.54
CA SER A 7 22.02 -17.12 -18.27
C SER A 7 21.33 -16.17 -17.29
N SER A 8 21.81 -14.92 -17.24
CA SER A 8 21.12 -13.82 -16.59
C SER A 8 19.76 -13.62 -17.26
N LEU A 9 18.68 -14.06 -16.61
CA LEU A 9 17.32 -13.78 -17.06
C LEU A 9 17.08 -12.26 -16.99
N ARG A 10 17.13 -11.57 -18.13
CA ARG A 10 16.68 -10.18 -18.23
C ARG A 10 15.15 -10.17 -18.16
N ARG A 11 14.58 -9.64 -17.07
CA ARG A 11 13.15 -9.36 -17.00
C ARG A 11 12.81 -8.31 -18.07
N PRO A 12 11.94 -8.59 -19.05
CA PRO A 12 11.56 -7.59 -20.04
C PRO A 12 10.86 -6.43 -19.31
N ARG A 13 11.40 -5.22 -19.46
CA ARG A 13 10.70 -4.00 -19.03
C ARG A 13 9.55 -3.79 -20.02
N VAL A 14 8.31 -3.82 -19.54
CA VAL A 14 7.16 -3.42 -20.35
C VAL A 14 7.21 -1.89 -20.46
N ARG A 15 7.38 -1.39 -21.68
CA ARG A 15 7.52 0.04 -21.96
C ARG A 15 6.19 0.74 -21.67
N GLY A 16 6.19 1.71 -20.76
CA GLY A 16 5.01 2.53 -20.43
C GLY A 16 4.35 2.28 -19.07
N LEU A 17 4.73 1.22 -18.34
CA LEU A 17 4.34 1.09 -16.93
C LEU A 17 5.26 1.97 -16.07
N ARG A 18 4.67 3.02 -15.49
CA ARG A 18 5.28 3.75 -14.38
C ARG A 18 5.10 2.91 -13.13
N ALA A 19 6.17 2.70 -12.37
CA ALA A 19 6.06 2.04 -11.08
C ALA A 19 5.53 3.08 -10.10
N SER A 20 4.42 2.78 -9.43
CA SER A 20 4.05 3.54 -8.23
C SER A 20 5.01 3.13 -7.12
N ARG A 21 5.59 4.11 -6.44
CA ARG A 21 6.34 3.85 -5.21
C ARG A 21 5.34 3.74 -4.08
N PHE A 22 5.42 2.65 -3.31
CA PHE A 22 4.62 2.45 -2.11
C PHE A 22 5.54 2.37 -0.90
N GLU A 23 5.15 3.03 0.18
CA GLU A 23 5.76 2.88 1.49
C GLU A 23 4.65 2.47 2.47
N VAL A 24 4.78 1.29 3.09
CA VAL A 24 3.83 0.83 4.11
C VAL A 24 4.03 1.69 5.34
N VAL A 25 2.99 2.44 5.69
CA VAL A 25 3.00 3.37 6.83
C VAL A 25 2.39 2.73 8.07
N ASP A 26 1.54 1.72 7.90
CA ASP A 26 0.93 0.99 9.00
C ASP A 26 0.40 -0.38 8.58
N VAL A 27 0.37 -1.31 9.53
CA VAL A 27 -0.28 -2.63 9.40
C VAL A 27 -1.02 -2.88 10.70
N ASP A 28 -2.33 -3.09 10.60
CA ASP A 28 -3.21 -3.25 11.75
C ASP A 28 -4.34 -4.23 11.42
N ASP A 29 -5.19 -4.56 12.39
CA ASP A 29 -6.41 -5.35 12.17
C ASP A 29 -7.67 -4.47 12.32
N LEU A 30 -8.71 -4.75 11.53
CA LEU A 30 -10.01 -4.07 11.62
C LEU A 30 -10.83 -4.58 12.82
N GLU A 31 -10.32 -4.36 14.03
CA GLU A 31 -10.91 -4.84 15.29
C GLU A 31 -12.27 -4.22 15.63
N ARG A 32 -12.66 -3.12 14.98
CA ARG A 32 -13.93 -2.42 15.25
C ARG A 32 -15.18 -3.22 14.85
N PHE A 33 -15.01 -4.32 14.12
CA PHE A 33 -16.10 -5.14 13.59
C PHE A 33 -16.07 -6.53 14.21
N ASP A 34 -17.26 -7.07 14.51
CA ASP A 34 -17.46 -8.42 15.01
C ASP A 34 -17.17 -9.49 13.93
N ASP A 35 -17.49 -10.75 14.22
CA ASP A 35 -17.26 -11.91 13.34
C ASP A 35 -18.02 -11.85 12.00
N GLU A 36 -19.20 -11.22 11.97
CA GLU A 36 -19.99 -11.08 10.74
C GLU A 36 -19.40 -10.02 9.81
N TYR A 37 -19.29 -10.33 8.51
CA TYR A 37 -18.77 -9.40 7.51
C TYR A 37 -19.73 -8.21 7.36
N PRO A 38 -19.30 -6.97 7.65
CA PRO A 38 -20.19 -5.80 7.66
C PRO A 38 -20.57 -5.32 6.24
N GLY A 39 -20.02 -5.98 5.21
CA GLY A 39 -20.19 -5.60 3.82
C GLY A 39 -19.02 -4.77 3.31
N ARG A 40 -18.75 -4.93 2.01
CA ARG A 40 -17.57 -4.36 1.33
C ARG A 40 -17.42 -2.85 1.54
N ASP A 41 -18.50 -2.11 1.39
CA ASP A 41 -18.43 -0.65 1.42
C ASP A 41 -18.12 -0.13 2.82
N GLU A 42 -18.63 -0.77 3.87
CA GLU A 42 -18.34 -0.38 5.25
C GLU A 42 -16.91 -0.77 5.65
N VAL A 43 -16.39 -1.93 5.20
CA VAL A 43 -14.97 -2.30 5.36
C VAL A 43 -14.06 -1.31 4.63
N ALA A 44 -14.36 -0.98 3.38
CA ALA A 44 -13.54 -0.05 2.59
C ALA A 44 -13.52 1.35 3.22
N ARG A 45 -14.67 1.82 3.73
CA ARG A 45 -14.76 3.10 4.45
C ARG A 45 -13.95 3.07 5.75
N ALA A 46 -13.99 1.97 6.50
CA ALA A 46 -13.17 1.77 7.70
C ALA A 46 -11.67 1.84 7.41
N ALA A 47 -11.25 1.10 6.38
CA ALA A 47 -9.88 1.02 5.92
C ALA A 47 -9.38 2.41 5.52
N PHE A 48 -10.16 3.14 4.73
CA PHE A 48 -9.81 4.50 4.33
C PHE A 48 -9.65 5.43 5.55
N ASP A 49 -10.62 5.46 6.47
CA ASP A 49 -10.57 6.33 7.66
C ASP A 49 -9.29 6.06 8.49
N ARG A 50 -8.98 4.78 8.73
CA ARG A 50 -7.80 4.35 9.50
C ARG A 50 -6.49 4.65 8.78
N CYS A 51 -6.42 4.39 7.47
CA CYS A 51 -5.21 4.62 6.69
C CYS A 51 -4.96 6.09 6.38
N ALA A 52 -6.00 6.91 6.24
CA ALA A 52 -5.84 8.36 6.10
C ALA A 52 -5.25 8.98 7.39
N ALA A 53 -5.68 8.51 8.56
CA ALA A 53 -5.11 8.93 9.84
C ALA A 53 -3.65 8.46 10.01
N ALA A 54 -3.35 7.20 9.67
CA ALA A 54 -1.98 6.67 9.69
C ALA A 54 -1.05 7.45 8.74
N PHE A 55 -1.55 7.74 7.53
CA PHE A 55 -0.84 8.53 6.55
C PHE A 55 -0.52 9.93 7.10
N GLU A 56 -1.49 10.66 7.66
CA GLU A 56 -1.24 12.01 8.18
C GLU A 56 -0.26 11.99 9.35
N ALA A 57 -0.31 10.97 10.21
CA ALA A 57 0.66 10.78 11.29
C ALA A 57 2.09 10.51 10.78
N TYR A 58 2.22 9.77 9.67
CA TYR A 58 3.51 9.41 9.08
C TYR A 58 4.10 10.51 8.19
N VAL A 59 3.28 11.09 7.29
CA VAL A 59 3.70 12.07 6.27
C VAL A 59 3.70 13.50 6.82
N GLY A 60 2.92 13.79 7.87
CA GLY A 60 2.76 15.12 8.45
C GLY A 60 1.74 16.02 7.73
N ALA A 61 1.03 15.50 6.74
CA ALA A 61 -0.05 16.17 6.03
C ALA A 61 -1.18 15.20 5.67
N SER A 62 -2.43 15.67 5.65
CA SER A 62 -3.58 14.91 5.15
C SER A 62 -3.40 14.53 3.67
N PRO A 63 -3.96 13.41 3.19
CA PRO A 63 -3.86 13.01 1.77
C PRO A 63 -4.27 14.14 0.80
N ALA A 64 -5.35 14.87 1.08
CA ALA A 64 -5.82 15.99 0.25
C ALA A 64 -4.88 17.21 0.18
N ARG A 65 -3.84 17.27 1.04
CA ARG A 65 -2.84 18.34 1.09
C ARG A 65 -1.44 17.85 0.78
N SER A 66 -1.29 16.59 0.35
CA SER A 66 -0.02 15.96 0.03
C SER A 66 0.11 15.76 -1.48
N ALA A 67 1.35 15.62 -1.95
CA ALA A 67 1.63 15.11 -3.30
C ALA A 67 1.59 13.58 -3.37
N LEU A 68 1.47 12.92 -2.21
CA LEU A 68 1.32 11.48 -2.08
C LEU A 68 -0.15 11.11 -1.88
N ASP A 69 -0.53 9.96 -2.43
CA ASP A 69 -1.83 9.35 -2.24
C ASP A 69 -1.81 8.34 -1.09
N VAL A 70 -3.00 8.07 -0.53
CA VAL A 70 -3.20 6.95 0.40
C VAL A 70 -3.68 5.72 -0.39
N TRP A 71 -3.00 4.61 -0.20
CA TRP A 71 -3.41 3.29 -0.68
C TRP A 71 -3.65 2.36 0.51
N PHE A 72 -4.60 1.43 0.36
CA PHE A 72 -4.93 0.50 1.42
C PHE A 72 -5.36 -0.86 0.86
N ASP A 73 -4.91 -1.92 1.50
CA ASP A 73 -5.40 -3.29 1.31
C ASP A 73 -6.23 -3.68 2.52
N HIS A 74 -7.39 -4.28 2.29
CA HIS A 74 -8.35 -4.62 3.34
C HIS A 74 -8.97 -5.99 3.04
N PRO A 75 -9.47 -6.71 4.05
CA PRO A 75 -10.05 -8.03 3.83
C PRO A 75 -11.28 -7.93 2.92
N ASP A 76 -11.43 -8.91 2.04
CA ASP A 76 -12.68 -9.21 1.37
C ASP A 76 -13.51 -10.22 2.20
N GLU A 77 -14.71 -10.54 1.74
CA GLU A 77 -15.61 -11.47 2.45
C GLU A 77 -14.98 -12.85 2.69
N ARG A 78 -14.12 -13.31 1.76
CA ARG A 78 -13.46 -14.62 1.88
C ARG A 78 -12.36 -14.58 2.94
N ALA A 79 -11.50 -13.57 2.92
CA ALA A 79 -10.49 -13.36 3.94
C ALA A 79 -11.14 -13.24 5.34
N TRP A 80 -12.27 -12.53 5.42
CA TRP A 80 -13.04 -12.39 6.65
C TRP A 80 -13.58 -13.72 7.17
N ALA A 81 -14.11 -14.58 6.28
CA ALA A 81 -14.57 -15.93 6.63
C ALA A 81 -13.44 -16.83 7.14
N ASP A 82 -12.20 -16.58 6.69
CA ASP A 82 -10.98 -17.24 7.18
C ASP A 82 -10.44 -16.60 8.49
N GLY A 83 -11.11 -15.57 9.01
CA GLY A 83 -10.74 -14.85 10.24
C GLY A 83 -9.67 -13.76 10.04
N ASP A 84 -9.31 -13.45 8.79
CA ASP A 84 -8.33 -12.42 8.48
C ASP A 84 -8.97 -11.03 8.49
N ARG A 85 -8.45 -10.15 9.36
CA ARG A 85 -8.89 -8.76 9.53
C ARG A 85 -7.84 -7.74 9.13
N ARG A 86 -6.77 -8.20 8.48
CA ARG A 86 -5.59 -7.39 8.21
C ARG A 86 -5.88 -6.21 7.30
N LEU A 87 -5.51 -5.04 7.78
CA LEU A 87 -5.43 -3.79 7.05
C LEU A 87 -3.96 -3.45 6.81
N VAL A 88 -3.61 -3.13 5.56
CA VAL A 88 -2.30 -2.57 5.21
C VAL A 88 -2.49 -1.17 4.67
N CYS A 89 -1.83 -0.18 5.27
CA CYS A 89 -1.86 1.20 4.84
C CYS A 89 -0.54 1.59 4.18
N ALA A 90 -0.60 2.28 3.05
CA ALA A 90 0.59 2.76 2.35
C ALA A 90 0.42 4.21 1.87
N ALA A 91 1.51 4.96 1.89
CA ALA A 91 1.66 6.17 1.11
C ALA A 91 2.18 5.81 -0.28
N SER A 92 1.64 6.43 -1.33
CA SER A 92 2.06 6.17 -2.71
C SER A 92 2.37 7.43 -3.50
N ALA A 93 3.42 7.36 -4.32
CA ALA A 93 3.78 8.41 -5.29
C ALA A 93 3.68 7.85 -6.71
N GLU A 94 3.13 8.64 -7.64
CA GLU A 94 3.25 8.38 -9.07
C GLU A 94 4.64 8.83 -9.55
N GLU A 95 5.61 7.91 -9.67
CA GLU A 95 6.95 8.27 -10.11
C GLU A 95 7.02 8.57 -11.62
N GLY A 96 7.34 9.82 -11.94
CA GLY A 96 8.00 10.19 -13.18
C GLY A 96 9.51 10.15 -13.02
N GLU A 97 10.09 9.00 -13.37
CA GLU A 97 11.52 8.67 -13.28
C GLU A 97 12.05 8.50 -11.85
N ALA A 98 12.72 7.36 -11.64
CA ALA A 98 13.13 6.84 -10.35
C ALA A 98 14.02 7.81 -9.58
N LEU A 99 13.60 8.18 -8.36
CA LEU A 99 14.45 8.87 -7.39
C LEU A 99 14.80 7.91 -6.26
N GLY A 100 16.09 7.86 -5.91
CA GLY A 100 16.68 6.79 -5.09
C GLY A 100 16.61 6.99 -3.57
N GLY A 101 15.45 7.31 -2.99
CA GLY A 101 15.30 7.59 -1.55
C GLY A 101 13.99 7.07 -0.91
N SER A 102 13.88 7.16 0.43
CA SER A 102 12.63 6.95 1.21
C SER A 102 11.70 8.18 1.11
N VAL A 103 10.38 8.06 1.31
CA VAL A 103 9.43 9.22 1.28
C VAL A 103 9.22 9.80 2.68
N ALA A 104 9.83 9.21 3.71
CA ALA A 104 9.80 9.78 5.05
C ALA A 104 10.24 11.26 4.97
N ASP A 105 9.45 12.14 5.58
CA ASP A 105 9.74 13.58 5.75
C ASP A 105 9.66 14.49 4.51
N GLU A 106 9.03 14.09 3.39
CA GLU A 106 8.87 14.97 2.19
C GLU A 106 7.73 16.03 2.29
N GLY A 107 7.53 16.62 3.47
CA GLY A 107 6.66 17.80 3.63
C GLY A 107 7.28 19.07 3.02
N PRO A 108 6.49 20.07 2.59
CA PRO A 108 6.98 21.35 2.09
C PRO A 108 7.68 22.22 3.16
#